data_AF-A0AA35R9Z8-F1
#
_entry.id   AF-A0AA35R9Z8-F1
#
_cell.length_a   1.000
_cell.length_b   1.000
_cell.length_c   1.000
_cell.angle_alpha   90.00
_cell.angle_beta   90.00
_cell.angle_gamma   90.00
#
_symmetry.space_group_name_H-M   'P 1'
#
loop_
_entity.id
_entity.type
_entity.pdbx_description
1 polymer ?
#
loop_
_entity_poly.entity_id
_entity_poly.type
_entity_poly.pdbx_seq_one_letter_code
_entity_poly.pdbx_strand_id
1 'polypeptide(L)'
;MEEKRKVVQRQGKDSIEEDDPEKYRQALRNTLTKLFADVEMKKKKLEERDQSERKRQKEQEGAEQDKVKRQKEWKQDWDAKRNDRVDSWRTFQQKGKKRKMSGGLKPPKLKQEKRL
;
A
#
# COMPACT_ATOMS: atom_id res chain seq x y z
N MET A 1 -45.55 0.60 13.76
CA MET A 1 -46.98 0.90 13.48
C MET A 1 -47.67 1.54 14.67
N GLU A 2 -47.50 0.99 15.87
CA GLU A 2 -48.09 1.51 17.12
C GLU A 2 -47.63 2.94 17.47
N GLU A 3 -46.34 3.26 17.29
CA GLU A 3 -45.85 4.63 17.45
C GLU A 3 -46.46 5.61 16.45
N LYS A 4 -46.60 5.20 15.18
CA LYS A 4 -47.26 6.01 14.15
C LYS A 4 -48.73 6.25 14.51
N ARG A 5 -49.46 5.23 15.01
CA ARG A 5 -50.84 5.37 15.51
C ARG A 5 -50.91 6.38 16.65
N LYS A 6 -50.04 6.28 17.67
CA LYS A 6 -50.00 7.22 18.81
C LYS A 6 -49.72 8.67 18.40
N VAL A 7 -48.86 8.88 17.40
CA VAL A 7 -48.56 10.23 16.88
C VAL A 7 -49.74 10.81 16.09
N VAL A 8 -50.39 10.01 15.26
CA VAL A 8 -51.56 10.42 14.45
C VAL A 8 -52.77 10.73 15.34
N GLN A 9 -52.97 9.94 16.40
CA GLN A 9 -54.01 10.16 17.41
C GLN A 9 -53.77 11.43 18.24
N ARG A 10 -52.51 11.78 18.54
CA ARG A 10 -52.14 13.08 19.15
C ARG A 10 -52.37 14.28 18.22
N GLN A 11 -52.39 14.07 16.90
CA GLN A 11 -52.68 15.10 15.90
C GLN A 11 -54.18 15.21 15.57
N GLY A 12 -55.04 14.49 16.29
CA GLY A 12 -56.50 14.53 16.10
C GLY A 12 -56.99 13.90 14.80
N LYS A 13 -56.19 13.01 14.19
CA LYS A 13 -56.58 12.24 13.01
C LYS A 13 -56.86 10.79 13.42
N ASP A 14 -57.96 10.23 12.93
CA ASP A 14 -58.44 8.90 13.37
C ASP A 14 -57.84 7.73 12.58
N SER A 15 -57.17 7.99 11.45
CA SER A 15 -56.68 6.96 10.52
C SER A 15 -55.24 7.22 10.10
N ILE A 16 -54.42 6.16 10.03
CA ILE A 16 -53.10 6.26 9.41
C ILE A 16 -53.26 6.09 7.90
N GLU A 17 -52.42 6.77 7.12
CA GLU A 17 -52.37 6.59 5.67
C GLU A 17 -52.11 5.14 5.21
N GLU A 18 -51.54 4.28 6.05
CA GLU A 18 -51.35 2.84 5.75
C GLU A 18 -52.59 1.98 6.04
N ASP A 19 -53.69 2.55 6.58
CA ASP A 19 -54.98 1.86 6.77
C ASP A 19 -55.80 1.78 5.46
N ASP A 20 -55.45 2.59 4.46
CA ASP A 20 -55.98 2.48 3.09
C ASP A 20 -55.25 1.35 2.33
N PRO A 21 -55.97 0.32 1.84
CA PRO A 21 -55.38 -0.80 1.10
C PRO A 21 -54.51 -0.39 -0.09
N GLU A 22 -54.82 0.72 -0.77
CA GLU A 22 -54.02 1.18 -1.92
C GLU A 22 -52.70 1.79 -1.49
N LYS A 23 -52.73 2.66 -0.45
CA LYS A 23 -51.53 3.27 0.11
C LYS A 23 -50.62 2.23 0.78
N TYR A 24 -51.18 1.20 1.42
CA TYR A 24 -50.40 0.09 1.96
C TYR A 24 -49.67 -0.71 0.87
N ARG A 25 -50.35 -1.03 -0.24
CA ARG A 25 -49.73 -1.69 -1.40
C ARG A 25 -48.60 -0.84 -1.98
N GLN A 26 -48.77 0.47 -2.05
CA GLN A 26 -47.74 1.39 -2.52
C GLN A 26 -46.54 1.43 -1.55
N ALA A 27 -46.79 1.47 -0.23
CA ALA A 27 -45.74 1.45 0.79
C ALA A 27 -44.93 0.14 0.75
N LEU A 28 -45.59 -1.01 0.57
CA LEU A 28 -44.93 -2.30 0.37
C LEU A 28 -44.06 -2.30 -0.88
N ARG A 29 -44.59 -1.82 -2.01
CA ARG A 29 -43.83 -1.73 -3.27
C ARG A 29 -42.59 -0.85 -3.11
N ASN A 30 -42.73 0.32 -2.47
CA ASN A 30 -41.61 1.23 -2.22
C ASN A 30 -40.54 0.59 -1.33
N THR A 31 -40.96 -0.10 -0.28
CA THR A 31 -40.05 -0.79 0.66
C THR A 31 -39.31 -1.91 -0.06
N LEU A 32 -40.02 -2.72 -0.85
CA LEU A 32 -39.43 -3.80 -1.62
C LEU A 32 -38.42 -3.28 -2.66
N THR A 33 -38.77 -2.23 -3.39
CA THR A 33 -37.84 -1.60 -4.34
C THR A 33 -36.59 -1.05 -3.65
N LYS A 34 -36.73 -0.41 -2.48
CA LYS A 34 -35.57 0.04 -1.69
C LYS A 34 -34.69 -1.12 -1.24
N LEU A 35 -35.27 -2.20 -0.74
CA LEU A 35 -34.52 -3.39 -0.32
C LEU A 35 -33.69 -3.97 -1.46
N PHE A 36 -34.27 -4.09 -2.66
CA PHE A 36 -33.54 -4.57 -3.82
C PHE A 36 -32.42 -3.61 -4.24
N ALA A 37 -32.67 -2.30 -4.21
CA ALA A 37 -31.64 -1.31 -4.50
C ALA A 37 -30.47 -1.38 -3.50
N ASP A 38 -30.77 -1.50 -2.20
CA ASP A 38 -29.76 -1.59 -1.15
C ASP A 38 -28.92 -2.88 -1.28
N VAL A 39 -29.56 -4.01 -1.59
CA VAL A 39 -28.88 -5.28 -1.83
C VAL A 39 -27.97 -5.19 -3.06
N GLU A 40 -28.46 -4.61 -4.16
CA GLU A 40 -27.67 -4.48 -5.39
C GLU A 40 -26.48 -3.54 -5.20
N MET A 41 -26.68 -2.41 -4.50
CA MET A 41 -25.56 -1.52 -4.15
C MET A 41 -24.53 -2.21 -3.28
N LYS A 42 -24.95 -3.01 -2.30
CA LYS A 42 -24.04 -3.76 -1.44
C LYS A 42 -23.25 -4.80 -2.24
N LYS A 43 -23.91 -5.50 -3.18
CA LYS A 43 -23.26 -6.46 -4.08
C LYS A 43 -22.20 -5.77 -4.95
N LYS A 44 -22.56 -4.66 -5.60
CA LYS A 44 -21.62 -3.89 -6.41
C LYS A 44 -20.41 -3.39 -5.60
N LYS A 45 -20.64 -2.90 -4.39
CA LYS A 45 -19.57 -2.45 -3.49
C LYS A 45 -18.62 -3.59 -3.09
N LEU A 46 -19.14 -4.78 -2.86
CA LEU A 46 -18.32 -5.97 -2.59
C LEU A 46 -17.51 -6.37 -3.82
N GLU A 47 -18.13 -6.41 -5.00
CA GLU A 47 -17.43 -6.73 -6.26
C GLU A 47 -16.32 -5.71 -6.57
N GLU A 48 -16.57 -4.41 -6.39
CA GLU A 48 -15.57 -3.36 -6.57
C GLU A 48 -14.40 -3.52 -5.59
N ARG A 49 -14.68 -3.82 -4.31
CA ARG A 49 -13.64 -4.08 -3.32
C ARG A 49 -12.81 -5.29 -3.71
N ASP A 50 -13.44 -6.41 -4.03
CA ASP A 50 -12.74 -7.65 -4.36
C ASP A 50 -11.89 -7.49 -5.65
N GLN A 51 -12.37 -6.73 -6.64
CA GLN A 51 -11.58 -6.36 -7.82
C GLN A 51 -10.36 -5.50 -7.45
N SER A 52 -10.54 -4.51 -6.57
CA SER A 52 -9.44 -3.64 -6.12
C SER A 52 -8.38 -4.42 -5.34
N GLU A 53 -8.79 -5.35 -4.48
CA GLU A 53 -7.90 -6.22 -3.71
C GLU A 53 -7.13 -7.17 -4.64
N ARG A 54 -7.82 -7.77 -5.62
CA ARG A 54 -7.18 -8.62 -6.63
C ARG A 54 -6.15 -7.84 -7.46
N LYS A 55 -6.45 -6.60 -7.83
CA LYS A 55 -5.51 -5.73 -8.56
C LYS A 55 -4.29 -5.40 -7.69
N ARG A 56 -4.51 -5.06 -6.42
CA ARG A 56 -3.44 -4.76 -5.46
C ARG A 56 -2.54 -5.97 -5.20
N GLN A 57 -3.10 -7.16 -5.04
CA GLN A 57 -2.33 -8.40 -4.87
C GLN A 57 -1.44 -8.67 -6.09
N LYS A 58 -1.99 -8.55 -7.31
CA LYS A 58 -1.21 -8.71 -8.55
C LYS A 58 -0.07 -7.71 -8.66
N GLU A 59 -0.33 -6.45 -8.30
CA GLU A 59 0.70 -5.40 -8.33
C GLU A 59 1.80 -5.64 -7.29
N GLN A 60 1.43 -6.10 -6.09
CA GLN A 60 2.38 -6.47 -5.04
C GLN A 60 3.25 -7.67 -5.46
N GLU A 61 2.63 -8.71 -6.01
CA GLU A 61 3.34 -9.90 -6.49
C GLU A 61 4.30 -9.53 -7.64
N GLY A 62 3.87 -8.69 -8.59
CA GLY A 62 4.75 -8.19 -9.64
C GLY A 62 5.92 -7.37 -9.10
N ALA A 63 5.66 -6.47 -8.15
CA ALA A 63 6.71 -5.66 -7.52
C ALA A 63 7.70 -6.51 -6.71
N GLU A 64 7.25 -7.59 -6.07
CA GLU A 64 8.12 -8.52 -5.36
C GLU A 64 8.97 -9.35 -6.31
N GLN A 65 8.39 -9.86 -7.40
CA GLN A 65 9.14 -10.54 -8.46
C GLN A 65 10.21 -9.62 -9.07
N ASP A 66 9.88 -8.36 -9.36
CA ASP A 66 10.82 -7.38 -9.88
C ASP A 66 11.94 -7.06 -8.88
N LYS A 67 11.63 -6.96 -7.58
CA LYS A 67 12.64 -6.79 -6.53
C LYS A 67 13.58 -7.98 -6.46
N VAL A 68 13.05 -9.21 -6.48
CA VAL A 68 13.85 -10.44 -6.44
C VAL A 68 14.75 -10.51 -7.69
N LYS A 69 14.21 -10.22 -8.87
CA LYS A 69 14.97 -10.19 -10.13
C LYS A 69 16.08 -9.15 -10.06
N ARG A 70 15.78 -7.92 -9.63
CA ARG A 70 16.76 -6.85 -9.48
C ARG A 70 17.86 -7.19 -8.46
N GLN A 71 17.51 -7.82 -7.34
CA GLN A 71 18.52 -8.26 -6.37
C GLN A 71 19.40 -9.37 -6.93
N LYS A 72 18.83 -10.31 -7.70
CA LYS A 72 19.58 -11.37 -8.35
C LYS A 72 20.55 -10.80 -9.39
N GLU A 73 20.08 -9.90 -10.25
CA GLU A 73 20.90 -9.19 -11.24
C GLU A 73 22.00 -8.39 -10.54
N TRP A 74 21.67 -7.62 -9.50
CA TRP A 74 22.65 -6.89 -8.71
C TRP A 74 23.73 -7.79 -8.12
N LYS A 75 23.34 -8.93 -7.55
CA LYS A 75 24.28 -9.90 -6.98
C LYS A 75 25.19 -10.49 -8.07
N GLN A 76 24.63 -10.86 -9.22
CA GLN A 76 25.40 -11.38 -10.35
C GLN A 76 26.40 -10.33 -10.87
N ASP A 77 25.96 -9.10 -11.07
CA ASP A 77 26.83 -8.00 -11.51
C ASP A 77 27.93 -7.68 -10.49
N TRP A 78 27.60 -7.73 -9.20
CA TRP A 78 28.55 -7.52 -8.12
C TRP A 78 29.63 -8.61 -8.09
N ASP A 79 29.22 -9.87 -8.22
CA ASP A 79 30.13 -11.01 -8.24
C ASP A 79 30.96 -11.05 -9.53
N ALA A 80 30.39 -10.71 -10.68
CA ALA A 80 31.13 -10.59 -11.94
C ALA A 80 32.24 -9.53 -11.84
N LYS A 81 31.95 -8.37 -11.25
CA LYS A 81 32.92 -7.29 -11.01
C LYS A 81 33.87 -7.56 -9.84
N ARG A 82 33.82 -8.74 -9.20
CA ARG A 82 34.69 -9.07 -8.05
C ARG A 82 36.17 -9.05 -8.45
N ASN A 83 36.53 -9.71 -9.54
CA ASN A 83 37.92 -9.80 -9.98
C ASN A 83 38.47 -8.41 -10.33
N ASP A 84 37.73 -7.62 -11.10
CA ASP A 84 38.10 -6.24 -11.43
C ASP A 84 38.32 -5.38 -10.17
N ARG A 85 37.45 -5.51 -9.16
CA ARG A 85 37.61 -4.79 -7.88
C ARG A 85 38.83 -5.24 -7.11
N VAL A 86 39.07 -6.55 -7.04
CA VAL A 86 40.25 -7.14 -6.37
C VAL A 86 41.54 -6.71 -7.07
N ASP A 87 41.57 -6.74 -8.40
CA ASP A 87 42.75 -6.39 -9.19
C ASP A 87 43.01 -4.88 -9.20
N SER A 88 41.95 -4.06 -9.20
CA SER A 88 42.04 -2.61 -8.97
C SER A 88 42.65 -2.30 -7.60
N TRP A 89 42.20 -3.00 -6.54
CA TRP A 89 42.77 -2.84 -5.19
C TRP A 89 44.23 -3.29 -5.10
N ARG A 90 44.56 -4.46 -5.67
CA ARG A 90 45.95 -4.94 -5.76
C ARG A 90 46.83 -3.93 -6.48
N THR A 91 46.35 -3.39 -7.60
CA THR A 91 47.07 -2.37 -8.39
C THR A 91 47.24 -1.07 -7.60
N PHE A 92 46.24 -0.65 -6.84
CA PHE A 92 46.32 0.52 -5.95
C PHE A 92 47.38 0.32 -4.85
N GLN A 93 47.39 -0.83 -4.17
CA GLN A 93 48.42 -1.18 -3.19
C GLN A 93 49.84 -1.21 -3.80
N GLN A 94 49.98 -1.81 -4.98
CA GLN A 94 51.25 -1.88 -5.72
C GLN A 94 51.74 -0.48 -6.10
N LYS A 95 50.85 0.43 -6.53
CA LYS A 95 51.18 1.85 -6.78
C LYS A 95 51.63 2.57 -5.51
N GLY A 96 51.06 2.26 -4.35
CA GLY A 96 51.51 2.78 -3.04
C GLY A 96 52.93 2.34 -2.68
N LYS A 97 53.31 1.10 -3.00
CA LYS A 97 54.69 0.59 -2.82
C LYS A 97 55.67 1.24 -3.80
N LYS A 98 55.26 1.49 -5.05
CA LYS A 98 56.11 2.13 -6.08
C LYS A 98 56.32 3.63 -5.84
N ARG A 99 55.35 4.32 -5.20
CA ARG A 99 55.49 5.74 -4.80
C ARG A 99 56.37 5.96 -3.56
N LYS A 100 56.71 4.93 -2.78
CA LYS A 100 57.69 5.07 -1.68
C LYS A 100 59.13 5.33 -2.17
N MET A 101 59.42 5.16 -3.46
CA MET A 101 60.77 5.34 -4.03
C MET A 101 60.96 6.63 -4.84
N SER A 102 59.97 7.53 -4.87
CA SER A 102 60.10 8.83 -5.56
C SER A 102 59.37 9.94 -4.78
N GLY A 103 60.06 10.53 -3.79
CA GLY A 103 59.80 11.89 -3.32
C GLY A 103 58.48 12.17 -2.56
N GLY A 104 57.86 11.19 -1.90
CA GLY A 104 56.60 11.40 -1.19
C GLY A 104 56.74 12.27 0.07
N LEU A 105 55.95 13.36 0.13
CA LEU A 105 55.77 14.20 1.33
C LEU A 105 55.51 13.32 2.56
N LYS A 106 56.35 13.48 3.60
CA LYS A 106 56.11 12.90 4.92
C LYS A 106 54.75 13.42 5.44
N PRO A 107 53.78 12.55 5.77
CA PRO A 107 52.56 12.98 6.44
C PRO A 107 52.95 13.73 7.73
N PRO A 108 52.34 14.88 8.03
CA PRO A 108 52.63 15.61 9.26
C PRO A 108 52.46 14.68 10.47
N LYS A 109 53.47 14.64 11.35
CA LYS A 109 53.42 13.82 12.56
C LYS A 109 52.17 14.20 13.35
N LEU A 110 51.32 13.22 13.62
CA LEU A 110 50.15 13.38 14.47
C LEU A 110 50.64 13.79 15.86
N LYS A 111 50.47 15.07 16.21
CA LYS A 111 50.67 15.54 17.58
C LYS A 111 49.55 14.94 18.40
N GLN A 112 49.84 13.96 19.25
CA GLN A 112 48.88 13.52 20.25
C GLN A 112 48.69 14.69 21.22
N GLU A 113 47.53 15.34 21.18
CA GLU A 113 47.15 16.29 22.22
C GLU A 113 47.10 15.55 23.55
N LYS A 114 47.87 16.03 24.53
CA LYS A 114 47.76 15.56 25.91
C LYS A 114 46.36 15.94 26.38
N ARG A 115 45.53 14.95 26.70
CA ARG A 115 44.31 15.20 27.47
C ARG A 115 44.76 15.66 28.86
N LEU A 116 44.57 16.94 29.14
CA LEU A 116 44.57 17.51 30.48
C LEU A 116 43.12 17.49 30.99
#